data_AF-A0A256ZLF8-F1
#
_entry.id   AF-A0A256ZLF8-F1
#
_cell.length_a   1.000
_cell.length_b   1.000
_cell.length_c   1.000
_cell.angle_alpha   90.00
_cell.angle_beta   90.00
_cell.angle_gamma   90.00
#
_symmetry.space_group_name_H-M   'P 1'
#
loop_
_entity.id
_entity.type
_entity.pdbx_description
1 polymer ?
#
loop_
_entity_poly.entity_id
_entity_poly.type
_entity_poly.pdbx_seq_one_letter_code
_entity_poly.pdbx_strand_id
1 'polypeptide(L)' 'MLVLVNGRPLASGDIVDKCVAVIEAWLSGEEGGNAVADVIFGDYNPSGKLPISFPKSVG' A
#
# COMPACT_ATOMS: atom_id res chain seq x y z
N MET A 1 7.96 -8.13 1.81
CA MET A 1 6.68 -7.48 2.09
C MET A 1 6.93 -5.98 2.10
N LEU A 2 6.09 -5.20 1.43
CA LEU A 2 6.22 -3.75 1.29
C LEU A 2 4.93 -3.07 1.76
N VAL A 3 5.06 -2.01 2.56
CA VAL A 3 3.95 -1.13 2.92
C VAL A 3 4.25 0.25 2.35
N LEU A 4 3.34 0.76 1.53
CA LEU A 4 3.45 2.07 0.89
C LEU A 4 2.63 3.09 1.66
N VAL A 5 3.29 4.17 2.06
CA VAL A 5 2.71 5.30 2.80
C VAL A 5 3.00 6.56 1.99
N ASN A 6 2.03 6.99 1.19
CA ASN A 6 2.17 8.13 0.30
C ASN A 6 0.84 8.85 0.10
N GLY A 7 0.90 10.15 -0.24
CA GLY A 7 -0.30 10.94 -0.57
C GLY A 7 -0.74 10.88 -2.03
N ARG A 8 -0.01 10.17 -2.90
CA ARG A 8 -0.26 10.08 -4.34
C ARG A 8 0.32 8.78 -4.92
N PRO A 9 -0.18 8.30 -6.07
CA PRO A 9 0.39 7.13 -6.73
C PRO A 9 1.88 7.30 -7.03
N LEU A 10 2.65 6.25 -6.77
CA LEU A 10 4.08 6.17 -7.08
C LEU A 10 4.31 5.20 -8.24
N ALA A 11 5.20 5.57 -9.17
CA ALA A 11 5.73 4.62 -10.16
C ALA A 11 6.77 3.73 -9.47
N SER A 12 6.31 2.70 -8.76
CA SER A 12 7.13 1.84 -7.88
C SER A 12 7.31 0.41 -8.40
N GLY A 13 7.06 0.17 -9.70
CA GLY A 13 7.06 -1.16 -10.33
C GLY A 13 8.28 -2.02 -9.98
N ASP A 14 9.49 -1.48 -10.13
CA ASP A 14 10.74 -2.20 -9.88
C ASP A 14 10.90 -2.75 -8.45
N ILE A 15 10.28 -2.08 -7.46
CA ILE A 15 10.33 -2.48 -6.05
C ILE A 15 9.16 -3.43 -5.76
N VAL A 16 7.98 -3.13 -6.30
CA VAL A 16 6.77 -3.96 -6.19
C VAL A 16 7.04 -5.37 -6.73
N ASP A 17 7.68 -5.48 -7.88
CA ASP A 17 7.98 -6.77 -8.55
C ASP A 17 8.94 -7.66 -7.74
N LYS A 18 9.69 -7.09 -6.80
CA LYS A 18 10.61 -7.81 -5.90
C LYS A 18 9.95 -8.24 -4.60
N CYS A 19 8.69 -7.86 -4.37
CA CYS A 19 7.98 -8.09 -3.13
C CYS A 19 6.93 -9.20 -3.28
N VAL A 20 6.93 -10.15 -2.33
CA VAL A 20 5.90 -11.20 -2.25
C VAL A 20 4.49 -10.67 -1.97
N ALA A 21 4.38 -9.50 -1.35
CA ALA A 21 3.13 -8.85 -1.00
C ALA A 21 3.38 -7.34 -0.82
N VAL A 22 2.39 -6.54 -1.25
CA VAL A 22 2.40 -5.08 -1.17
C VAL A 22 1.09 -4.60 -0.57
N ILE A 23 1.16 -3.71 0.41
CA ILE A 23 0.01 -3.02 1.02
C ILE A 23 0.13 -1.54 0.70
N GLU A 24 -0.90 -0.97 0.08
CA GLU A 24 -1.04 0.48 -0.10
C GLU A 24 -1.86 1.05 1.07
N ALA A 25 -1.19 1.72 2.01
CA ALA A 25 -1.82 2.25 3.22
C ALA A 25 -2.24 3.72 3.09
N TRP A 26 -1.73 4.45 2.08
CA TRP A 26 -1.89 5.89 1.96
C TRP A 26 -1.42 6.64 3.22
N LEU A 27 -1.85 7.89 3.40
CA LEU A 27 -1.64 8.64 4.65
C LEU A 27 -2.76 8.34 5.65
N SER A 28 -2.63 7.24 6.39
CA SER A 28 -3.71 6.66 7.23
C SER A 28 -3.87 7.29 8.62
N GLY A 29 -3.22 8.43 8.90
CA GLY A 29 -3.32 9.11 10.19
C GLY A 29 -2.58 8.38 11.33
N GLU A 30 -2.90 8.77 12.58
CA GLU A 30 -2.22 8.28 13.80
C GLU A 30 -2.44 6.78 14.06
N GLU A 31 -3.64 6.27 13.78
CA GLU A 31 -4.00 4.86 13.93
C GLU A 31 -3.54 3.98 12.75
N GLY A 32 -2.87 4.57 11.75
CA GLY A 32 -2.42 3.86 10.56
C GLY A 32 -1.51 2.67 10.87
N GLY A 33 -0.66 2.79 11.90
CA GLY A 33 0.20 1.70 12.34
C GLY A 33 -0.59 0.49 12.83
N ASN A 34 -1.61 0.72 13.67
CA ASN A 34 -2.48 -0.33 14.20
C ASN A 34 -3.29 -0.99 13.08
N ALA A 35 -3.92 -0.18 12.22
CA ALA A 35 -4.71 -0.69 11.09
C ALA A 35 -3.87 -1.55 10.11
N VAL A 36 -2.63 -1.16 9.85
CA VAL A 36 -1.71 -1.95 9.02
C VAL A 36 -1.32 -3.26 9.72
N ALA A 37 -1.09 -3.24 11.03
CA ALA A 37 -0.81 -4.46 11.81
C ALA A 37 -1.98 -5.46 11.74
N ASP A 38 -3.21 -5.01 11.98
CA ASP A 38 -4.41 -5.85 11.93
C ASP A 38 -4.56 -6.56 10.57
N VAL A 39 -4.22 -5.87 9.47
CA VAL A 39 -4.24 -6.45 8.12
C VAL A 39 -3.12 -7.48 7.91
N ILE A 40 -1.90 -7.17 8.35
CA ILE A 40 -0.74 -8.05 8.15
C ILE A 40 -0.86 -9.34 8.97
N PHE A 41 -1.36 -9.23 10.20
CA PHE A 41 -1.52 -10.38 11.09
C PHE A 41 -2.83 -11.14 10.87
N GLY A 42 -3.72 -10.62 10.01
CA GLY A 42 -4.92 -11.31 9.56
C GLY A 42 -6.13 -11.12 10.47
N ASP A 43 -6.06 -10.18 11.41
CA ASP A 43 -7.19 -9.77 12.25
C ASP A 43 -8.28 -9.06 11.42
N TYR A 44 -7.89 -8.45 10.29
CA TYR A 44 -8.81 -7.87 9.32
C TYR A 44 -8.43 -8.20 7.86
N ASN A 45 -9.42 -8.50 7.02
CA ASN A 45 -9.22 -8.78 5.60
C ASN A 45 -9.31 -7.49 4.77
N PRO A 46 -8.25 -7.05 4.07
CA PRO A 46 -8.25 -5.80 3.33
C PRO A 46 -9.32 -5.76 2.23
N SER A 47 -10.12 -4.69 2.20
CA SER A 47 -11.24 -4.52 1.26
C SER A 47 -11.16 -3.24 0.41
N GLY A 48 -10.07 -2.48 0.54
CA GLY A 48 -9.82 -1.26 -0.22
C GLY A 48 -9.68 -1.52 -1.73
N LYS A 49 -10.17 -0.58 -2.53
CA LYS A 49 -9.97 -0.54 -3.99
C LYS A 49 -9.30 0.75 -4.39
N LEU A 50 -8.45 0.71 -5.40
CA LEU A 50 -7.75 1.90 -5.89
C LEU A 50 -8.76 2.93 -6.41
N PRO A 51 -8.77 4.17 -5.88
CA PRO A 51 -9.63 5.24 -6.38
C PRO A 51 -9.04 5.92 -7.62
N ILE A 52 -7.78 5.64 -7.94
CA ILE A 52 -7.01 6.24 -9.03
C ILE A 52 -6.05 5.21 -9.64
N SER A 53 -5.78 5.33 -10.93
CA SER A 53 -4.80 4.51 -11.64
C SER A 53 -3.37 4.81 -11.20
N PHE A 54 -2.54 3.77 -11.08
CA PHE A 54 -1.12 3.91 -10.79
C PHE A 54 -0.31 4.01 -12.09
N PRO A 55 0.62 4.98 -12.20
CA PRO A 55 1.49 5.09 -13.36
C PRO A 55 2.52 3.96 -13.39
N LYS A 56 2.81 3.43 -14.59
CA LYS A 56 3.92 2.47 -14.78
C LYS A 56 5.30 3.14 -14.74
N SER A 57 5.39 4.39 -15.22
CA SER A 57 6.59 5.21 -15.27
C SER A 57 6.19 6.68 -15.22
N VAL A 58 7.12 7.55 -14.85
CA VAL A 58 6.96 9.02 -14.85
C VAL A 58 7.41 9.68 -16.17
N GLY A 59 7.85 8.89 -17.15
CA GLY A 59 8.38 9.37 -18.43
C GLY A 59 9.90 9.26 -18.51
#